data_AF-A0A512DSJ1-F1
#
_entry.id   AF-A0A512DSJ1-F1
#
_cell.length_a   1.000
_cell.length_b   1.000
_cell.length_c   1.000
_cell.angle_alpha   90.00
_cell.angle_beta   90.00
_cell.angle_gamma   90.00
#
_symmetry.space_group_name_H-M   'P 1'
#
loop_
_entity.id
_entity.type
_entity.pdbx_description
1 polymer ?
#
loop_
_entity_poly.entity_id
_entity_poly.type
_entity_poly.pdbx_seq_one_letter_code
_entity_poly.pdbx_strand_id
1 'polypeptide(L)'
;MRNLLLASVAFVTLSTGAALAGSNDAYILQVGGGNDSLQTQSGYEGVVAGAQFGLGNELSQTQEGVRNSAMSLQVGIDNKVEQTQEGWYSAYNEATAVQMGIGNSVKQKQAGGFNDALAIQAGVKNSAEQNQYGLGHDAVAMQVGGFNVAKQDQSGIYGHEASVLQVGIGNSSEQTQSGAYNTASALQVGFANSVLQHQTGVANNAVAVQAGAFNHVHQDQYARGDNAVAMQVGVGNSAHQIQR
;
A
#
# COMPACT_ATOMS: atom_id res chain seq x y z
N MET A 1 10.47 -52.92 3.57
CA MET A 1 9.74 -51.74 3.07
C MET A 1 10.14 -50.55 3.95
N ARG A 2 11.00 -49.65 3.46
CA ARG A 2 11.36 -48.41 4.18
C ARG A 2 10.31 -47.37 3.83
N ASN A 3 9.53 -46.95 4.82
CA ASN A 3 8.65 -45.79 4.71
C ASN A 3 9.53 -44.55 4.55
N LEU A 4 9.51 -43.95 3.36
CA LEU A 4 9.99 -42.58 3.17
C LEU A 4 8.86 -41.64 3.59
N LEU A 5 8.94 -41.14 4.82
CA LEU A 5 8.23 -39.93 5.24
C LEU A 5 8.77 -38.77 4.39
N LEU A 6 8.00 -38.30 3.40
CA LEU A 6 8.26 -37.00 2.79
C LEU A 6 7.71 -35.92 3.70
N ALA A 7 8.51 -35.52 4.69
CA ALA A 7 8.36 -34.21 5.33
C ALA A 7 8.96 -33.15 4.40
N SER A 8 8.19 -32.08 4.18
CA SER A 8 8.51 -30.88 3.40
C SER A 8 8.86 -31.09 1.92
N VAL A 9 7.83 -31.12 1.07
CA VAL A 9 8.01 -30.82 -0.36
C VAL A 9 7.80 -29.31 -0.51
N ALA A 10 8.90 -28.56 -0.64
CA ALA A 10 8.84 -27.20 -1.19
C ALA A 10 8.32 -27.34 -2.63
N PHE A 11 7.06 -26.97 -2.84
CA PHE A 11 6.48 -26.97 -4.18
C PHE A 11 6.87 -25.65 -4.82
N VAL A 12 7.74 -25.68 -5.83
CA VAL A 12 7.93 -24.54 -6.73
C VAL A 12 6.85 -24.66 -7.80
N THR A 13 5.71 -24.02 -7.59
CA THR A 13 4.73 -23.76 -8.67
C THR A 13 5.25 -22.57 -9.47
N LEU A 14 5.82 -22.83 -10.65
CA LEU A 14 5.87 -21.84 -11.73
C LEU A 14 4.64 -22.09 -12.61
N SER A 15 3.58 -21.32 -12.46
CA SER A 15 2.48 -21.32 -13.43
C SER A 15 2.64 -20.09 -14.33
N THR A 16 3.21 -20.30 -15.52
CA THR A 16 3.15 -19.30 -16.59
C THR A 16 1.79 -19.46 -17.28
N GLY A 17 0.82 -18.65 -16.88
CA GLY A 17 -0.47 -18.55 -17.56
C GLY A 17 -0.40 -17.51 -18.66
N ALA A 18 0.25 -17.82 -19.78
CA ALA A 18 0.10 -17.01 -20.99
C ALA A 18 -1.31 -17.25 -21.55
N ALA A 19 -2.31 -16.57 -21.00
CA ALA A 19 -3.64 -16.56 -21.59
C ALA A 19 -3.53 -15.83 -22.94
N LEU A 20 -3.61 -16.58 -24.04
CA LEU A 20 -3.71 -16.03 -25.40
C LEU A 20 -5.03 -15.28 -25.57
N ALA A 21 -5.04 -14.05 -25.06
CA ALA A 21 -5.96 -12.97 -25.40
C ALA A 21 -5.27 -11.64 -25.05
N GLY A 22 -4.49 -11.09 -26.00
CA GLY A 22 -3.96 -9.72 -25.94
C GLY A 22 -2.73 -9.45 -25.04
N SER A 23 -1.54 -9.95 -25.42
CA SER A 23 -0.22 -9.53 -24.89
C SER A 23 -0.09 -9.31 -23.37
N ASN A 24 -0.73 -10.14 -22.56
CA ASN A 24 -0.74 -10.03 -21.10
C ASN A 24 0.27 -11.02 -20.48
N ASP A 25 1.11 -10.55 -19.57
CA ASP A 25 2.14 -11.36 -18.89
C ASP A 25 1.79 -11.56 -17.41
N ALA A 26 1.58 -12.81 -17.00
CA ALA A 26 1.30 -13.20 -15.60
C ALA A 26 2.36 -14.17 -15.06
N TYR A 27 2.98 -13.82 -13.94
CA TYR A 27 4.01 -14.63 -13.27
C TYR A 27 3.63 -14.88 -11.80
N ILE A 28 3.65 -16.15 -11.39
CA ILE A 28 3.53 -16.57 -9.99
C ILE A 28 4.75 -17.44 -9.64
N LEU A 29 5.42 -17.11 -8.54
CA LEU A 29 6.43 -17.93 -7.90
C LEU A 29 6.04 -18.18 -6.45
N GLN A 30 5.76 -19.44 -6.10
CA GLN A 30 5.53 -19.82 -4.71
C GLN A 30 6.62 -20.77 -4.24
N VAL A 31 7.17 -20.51 -3.05
CA VAL A 31 8.16 -21.34 -2.39
C VAL A 31 7.75 -21.51 -0.93
N GLY A 32 7.47 -22.76 -0.52
CA GLY A 32 7.04 -23.09 0.83
C GLY A 32 5.73 -23.88 0.83
N GLY A 33 4.85 -23.66 1.81
CA GLY A 33 3.68 -24.52 2.04
C GLY A 33 2.43 -23.73 2.41
N GLY A 34 1.30 -24.04 1.77
CA GLY A 34 0.02 -23.40 2.08
C GLY A 34 -0.11 -21.94 1.62
N ASN A 35 0.72 -21.49 0.67
CA ASN A 35 0.53 -20.18 0.05
C ASN A 35 -0.62 -20.25 -0.97
N ASP A 36 -1.50 -19.25 -0.97
CA ASP A 36 -2.58 -19.08 -1.93
C ASP A 36 -2.29 -17.86 -2.82
N SER A 37 -2.51 -18.01 -4.12
CA SER A 37 -2.27 -16.96 -5.10
C SER A 37 -3.35 -16.99 -6.18
N LEU A 38 -4.09 -15.89 -6.29
CA LEU A 38 -5.07 -15.64 -7.33
C LEU A 38 -4.62 -14.44 -8.17
N GLN A 39 -4.39 -14.65 -9.47
CA GLN A 39 -4.16 -13.57 -10.42
C GLN A 39 -5.26 -13.61 -11.48
N THR A 40 -5.97 -12.49 -11.66
CA THR A 40 -7.02 -12.34 -12.68
C THR A 40 -6.71 -11.12 -13.54
N GLN A 41 -6.68 -11.30 -14.86
CA GLN A 41 -6.39 -10.23 -15.81
C GLN A 41 -7.39 -10.24 -16.95
N SER A 42 -8.10 -9.13 -17.15
CA SER A 42 -9.11 -8.95 -18.21
C SER A 42 -8.73 -7.81 -19.19
N GLY A 43 -7.43 -7.52 -19.29
CA GLY A 43 -6.86 -6.34 -19.96
C GLY A 43 -6.13 -6.58 -21.29
N TYR A 44 -5.34 -5.58 -21.73
CA TYR A 44 -4.42 -5.66 -22.88
C TYR A 44 -3.04 -5.09 -22.46
N GLU A 45 -1.94 -5.79 -22.75
CA GLU A 45 -0.56 -5.35 -22.44
C GLU A 45 -0.26 -5.07 -20.95
N GLY A 46 -0.90 -5.79 -20.02
CA GLY A 46 -0.62 -5.67 -18.58
C GLY A 46 0.42 -6.66 -18.06
N VAL A 47 1.14 -6.30 -17.00
CA VAL A 47 2.08 -7.19 -16.28
C VAL A 47 1.56 -7.45 -14.88
N VAL A 48 1.37 -8.71 -14.51
CA VAL A 48 1.07 -9.12 -13.13
C VAL A 48 2.15 -10.09 -12.66
N ALA A 49 2.84 -9.77 -11.58
CA ALA A 49 3.87 -10.62 -11.00
C ALA A 49 3.67 -10.77 -9.49
N GLY A 50 3.81 -12.00 -9.01
CA GLY A 50 3.65 -12.36 -7.61
C GLY A 50 4.68 -13.37 -7.17
N ALA A 51 5.34 -13.11 -6.05
CA ALA A 51 6.25 -14.06 -5.42
C ALA A 51 5.92 -14.23 -3.94
N GLN A 52 5.79 -15.48 -3.48
CA GLN A 52 5.49 -15.83 -2.10
C GLN A 52 6.54 -16.83 -1.58
N PHE A 53 7.27 -16.46 -0.54
CA PHE A 53 8.24 -17.30 0.14
C PHE A 53 7.80 -17.51 1.58
N GLY A 54 7.54 -18.76 1.97
CA GLY A 54 7.19 -19.15 3.34
C GLY A 54 5.86 -19.88 3.44
N LEU A 55 5.10 -19.64 4.51
CA LEU A 55 3.91 -20.43 4.85
C LEU A 55 2.65 -19.57 4.91
N GLY A 56 1.52 -20.05 4.36
CA GLY A 56 0.21 -19.42 4.57
C GLY A 56 0.04 -18.03 3.95
N ASN A 57 0.94 -17.59 3.05
CA ASN A 57 0.83 -16.28 2.45
C ASN A 57 -0.33 -16.25 1.44
N GLU A 58 -1.10 -15.16 1.39
CA GLU A 58 -2.25 -14.96 0.49
C GLU A 58 -1.95 -13.81 -0.47
N LEU A 59 -2.06 -14.08 -1.77
CA LEU A 59 -1.88 -13.07 -2.82
C LEU A 59 -3.13 -13.04 -3.69
N SER A 60 -3.71 -11.86 -3.86
CA SER A 60 -4.78 -11.62 -4.82
C SER A 60 -4.44 -10.40 -5.66
N GLN A 61 -4.31 -10.57 -6.97
CA GLN A 61 -4.04 -9.48 -7.91
C GLN A 61 -5.11 -9.52 -9.00
N THR A 62 -5.89 -8.45 -9.12
CA THR A 62 -6.90 -8.28 -10.16
C THR A 62 -6.57 -7.06 -11.01
N GLN A 63 -6.47 -7.25 -12.32
CA GLN A 63 -6.19 -6.18 -13.26
C GLN A 63 -7.25 -6.14 -14.37
N GLU A 64 -7.93 -5.00 -14.46
CA GLU A 64 -8.86 -4.66 -15.55
C GLU A 64 -8.34 -3.41 -16.26
N GLY A 65 -8.27 -3.42 -17.60
CA GLY A 65 -7.82 -2.27 -18.40
C GLY A 65 -6.52 -2.50 -19.20
N VAL A 66 -5.92 -1.43 -19.71
CA VAL A 66 -4.82 -1.51 -20.71
C VAL A 66 -3.53 -0.97 -20.11
N ARG A 67 -2.44 -1.77 -20.06
CA ARG A 67 -1.09 -1.38 -19.57
C ARG A 67 -0.91 -1.09 -18.07
N ASN A 68 -1.71 -1.69 -17.19
CA ASN A 68 -1.38 -1.65 -15.76
C ASN A 68 -0.28 -2.68 -15.39
N SER A 69 0.45 -2.41 -14.31
CA SER A 69 1.47 -3.27 -13.71
C SER A 69 1.14 -3.51 -12.24
N ALA A 70 1.06 -4.77 -11.81
CA ALA A 70 0.88 -5.16 -10.42
C ALA A 70 1.98 -6.14 -9.99
N MET A 71 2.85 -5.72 -9.07
CA MET A 71 3.93 -6.54 -8.54
C MET A 71 3.76 -6.77 -7.04
N SER A 72 3.99 -8.00 -6.60
CA SER A 72 3.96 -8.34 -5.19
C SER A 72 5.06 -9.32 -4.79
N LEU A 73 5.65 -9.09 -3.62
CA LEU A 73 6.62 -9.97 -2.98
C LEU A 73 6.26 -10.15 -1.50
N GLN A 74 6.02 -11.38 -1.10
CA GLN A 74 5.74 -11.75 0.29
C GLN A 74 6.80 -12.73 0.78
N VAL A 75 7.46 -12.40 1.89
CA VAL A 75 8.44 -13.26 2.55
C VAL A 75 8.07 -13.44 4.02
N GLY A 76 7.67 -14.65 4.40
CA GLY A 76 7.39 -15.03 5.77
C GLY A 76 6.10 -15.83 5.94
N ILE A 77 5.32 -15.53 6.97
CA ILE A 77 4.17 -16.34 7.39
C ILE A 77 2.89 -15.51 7.43
N ASP A 78 1.81 -16.03 6.85
CA ASP A 78 0.46 -15.43 6.88
C ASP A 78 0.43 -13.97 6.42
N ASN A 79 1.31 -13.57 5.50
CA ASN A 79 1.21 -12.24 4.89
C ASN A 79 0.08 -12.24 3.86
N LYS A 80 -0.53 -11.07 3.64
CA LYS A 80 -1.65 -10.89 2.72
C LYS A 80 -1.42 -9.65 1.84
N VAL A 81 -1.52 -9.83 0.54
CA VAL A 81 -1.51 -8.75 -0.45
C VAL A 81 -2.76 -8.85 -1.31
N GLU A 82 -3.53 -7.77 -1.37
CA GLU A 82 -4.62 -7.56 -2.32
C GLU A 82 -4.32 -6.34 -3.19
N GLN A 83 -4.16 -6.53 -4.50
CA GLN A 83 -3.96 -5.45 -5.46
C GLN A 83 -5.10 -5.48 -6.49
N THR A 84 -5.75 -4.35 -6.70
CA THR A 84 -6.86 -4.22 -7.67
C THR A 84 -6.67 -2.95 -8.50
N GLN A 85 -6.55 -3.11 -9.81
CA GLN A 85 -6.41 -2.00 -10.76
C GLN A 85 -7.58 -2.02 -11.73
N GLU A 86 -8.43 -0.99 -11.66
CA GLU A 86 -9.60 -0.77 -12.51
C GLU A 86 -9.31 0.40 -13.46
N GLY A 87 -8.83 0.11 -14.67
CA GLY A 87 -8.45 1.11 -15.66
C GLY A 87 -9.59 1.46 -16.63
N TRP A 88 -9.79 2.75 -16.93
CA TRP A 88 -10.68 3.22 -18.00
C TRP A 88 -9.84 3.98 -19.05
N TYR A 89 -9.73 3.46 -20.27
CA TYR A 89 -8.98 4.05 -21.42
C TYR A 89 -7.50 4.43 -21.13
N SER A 90 -6.55 3.70 -21.73
CA SER A 90 -5.09 3.99 -21.69
C SER A 90 -4.45 4.03 -20.28
N ALA A 91 -4.71 3.04 -19.42
CA ALA A 91 -4.39 3.10 -17.99
C ALA A 91 -3.01 2.52 -17.62
N TYR A 92 -2.02 3.40 -17.40
CA TYR A 92 -0.72 3.03 -16.81
C TYR A 92 -0.78 3.11 -15.28
N ASN A 93 -1.54 2.24 -14.62
CA ASN A 93 -1.47 2.17 -13.16
C ASN A 93 -0.35 1.21 -12.72
N GLU A 94 0.40 1.56 -11.69
CA GLU A 94 1.45 0.74 -11.09
C GLU A 94 1.13 0.49 -9.60
N ALA A 95 1.11 -0.78 -9.20
CA ALA A 95 0.91 -1.18 -7.82
C ALA A 95 2.03 -2.14 -7.41
N THR A 96 2.84 -1.74 -6.43
CA THR A 96 3.91 -2.57 -5.87
C THR A 96 3.69 -2.79 -4.38
N ALA A 97 3.69 -4.06 -3.97
CA ALA A 97 3.56 -4.48 -2.58
C ALA A 97 4.72 -5.38 -2.16
N VAL A 98 5.45 -5.00 -1.11
CA VAL A 98 6.54 -5.82 -0.55
C VAL A 98 6.30 -6.01 0.95
N GLN A 99 6.21 -7.27 1.38
CA GLN A 99 6.01 -7.61 2.78
C GLN A 99 7.06 -8.61 3.25
N MET A 100 7.66 -8.32 4.41
CA MET A 100 8.61 -9.20 5.08
C MET A 100 8.20 -9.41 6.53
N GLY A 101 7.96 -10.64 6.95
CA GLY A 101 7.65 -11.01 8.33
C GLY A 101 6.35 -11.79 8.49
N ILE A 102 5.56 -11.47 9.52
CA ILE A 102 4.43 -12.30 9.94
C ILE A 102 3.13 -11.49 9.98
N GLY A 103 2.10 -11.96 9.28
CA GLY A 103 0.76 -11.41 9.42
C GLY A 103 0.58 -9.99 8.88
N ASN A 104 1.47 -9.52 7.99
CA ASN A 104 1.34 -8.18 7.41
C ASN A 104 0.24 -8.17 6.33
N SER A 105 -0.45 -7.03 6.17
CA SER A 105 -1.52 -6.85 5.18
C SER A 105 -1.31 -5.59 4.33
N VAL A 106 -1.32 -5.75 3.01
CA VAL A 106 -1.32 -4.65 2.04
C VAL A 106 -2.58 -4.76 1.19
N LYS A 107 -3.30 -3.65 1.06
CA LYS A 107 -4.41 -3.50 0.13
C LYS A 107 -4.19 -2.26 -0.72
N GLN A 108 -4.11 -2.43 -2.03
CA GLN A 108 -3.93 -1.34 -2.99
C GLN A 108 -5.05 -1.37 -4.01
N LYS A 109 -5.82 -0.28 -4.10
CA LYS A 109 -6.87 -0.11 -5.10
C LYS A 109 -6.61 1.14 -5.92
N GLN A 110 -6.50 0.99 -7.23
CA GLN A 110 -6.33 2.09 -8.17
C GLN A 110 -7.44 2.07 -9.21
N ALA A 111 -8.23 3.13 -9.27
CA ALA A 111 -9.29 3.31 -10.25
C ALA A 111 -9.00 4.56 -11.08
N GLY A 112 -8.86 4.41 -12.40
CA GLY A 112 -8.45 5.49 -13.30
C GLY A 112 -7.15 5.17 -14.04
N GLY A 113 -6.21 6.12 -14.13
CA GLY A 113 -5.00 5.97 -14.92
C GLY A 113 -3.81 6.79 -14.40
N PHE A 114 -2.59 6.33 -14.66
CA PHE A 114 -1.35 6.97 -14.18
C PHE A 114 -1.24 7.05 -12.65
N ASN A 115 -1.89 6.14 -11.92
CA ASN A 115 -1.74 6.08 -10.47
C ASN A 115 -0.58 5.14 -10.09
N ASP A 116 0.23 5.52 -9.11
CA ASP A 116 1.32 4.73 -8.54
C ASP A 116 1.08 4.49 -7.05
N ALA A 117 1.15 3.24 -6.62
CA ALA A 117 0.95 2.82 -5.24
C ALA A 117 2.09 1.89 -4.82
N LEU A 118 2.88 2.33 -3.84
CA LEU A 118 3.94 1.55 -3.23
C LEU A 118 3.65 1.30 -1.76
N ALA A 119 3.60 0.02 -1.36
CA ALA A 119 3.49 -0.39 0.03
C ALA A 119 4.63 -1.33 0.41
N ILE A 120 5.41 -0.96 1.43
CA ILE A 120 6.51 -1.76 1.98
C ILE A 120 6.29 -1.97 3.47
N GLN A 121 6.23 -3.23 3.91
CA GLN A 121 6.04 -3.59 5.31
C GLN A 121 7.11 -4.56 5.77
N ALA A 122 7.71 -4.28 6.92
CA ALA A 122 8.67 -5.16 7.57
C ALA A 122 8.31 -5.35 9.04
N GLY A 123 8.13 -6.60 9.46
CA GLY A 123 7.88 -7.01 10.84
C GLY A 123 6.55 -7.75 11.01
N VAL A 124 5.76 -7.38 12.02
CA VAL A 124 4.61 -8.20 12.47
C VAL A 124 3.31 -7.41 12.46
N LYS A 125 2.30 -7.91 11.73
CA LYS A 125 0.93 -7.35 11.75
C LYS A 125 0.85 -5.87 11.38
N ASN A 126 1.66 -5.41 10.44
CA ASN A 126 1.50 -4.09 9.86
C ASN A 126 0.38 -4.11 8.80
N SER A 127 -0.36 -3.02 8.66
CA SER A 127 -1.49 -2.89 7.72
C SER A 127 -1.37 -1.60 6.91
N ALA A 128 -1.40 -1.69 5.58
CA ALA A 128 -1.35 -0.57 4.67
C ALA A 128 -2.51 -0.67 3.68
N GLU A 129 -3.32 0.39 3.60
CA GLU A 129 -4.41 0.52 2.64
C GLU A 129 -4.20 1.80 1.82
N GLN A 130 -4.16 1.66 0.49
CA GLN A 130 -3.96 2.76 -0.44
C GLN A 130 -5.07 2.71 -1.49
N ASN A 131 -5.92 3.75 -1.52
CA ASN A 131 -6.98 3.88 -2.50
C ASN A 131 -6.79 5.16 -3.32
N GLN A 132 -6.66 5.02 -4.64
CA GLN A 132 -6.45 6.11 -5.58
C GLN A 132 -7.55 6.13 -6.63
N TYR A 133 -8.36 7.19 -6.64
CA TYR A 133 -9.48 7.38 -7.57
C TYR A 133 -9.24 8.63 -8.42
N GLY A 134 -8.82 8.43 -9.68
CA GLY A 134 -8.54 9.56 -10.57
C GLY A 134 -7.32 9.36 -11.46
N LEU A 135 -6.66 10.48 -11.75
CA LEU A 135 -5.51 10.53 -12.65
C LEU A 135 -4.26 11.08 -11.96
N GLY A 136 -3.16 10.33 -12.05
CA GLY A 136 -1.84 10.81 -11.68
C GLY A 136 -1.58 10.83 -10.17
N HIS A 137 -2.14 9.93 -9.37
CA HIS A 137 -1.93 9.92 -7.92
C HIS A 137 -0.70 9.07 -7.54
N ASP A 138 0.04 9.48 -6.51
CA ASP A 138 1.17 8.75 -5.92
C ASP A 138 0.91 8.53 -4.42
N ALA A 139 0.96 7.27 -3.99
CA ALA A 139 0.79 6.86 -2.61
C ALA A 139 1.92 5.93 -2.19
N VAL A 140 2.66 6.34 -1.15
CA VAL A 140 3.74 5.54 -0.55
C VAL A 140 3.44 5.27 0.92
N ALA A 141 3.42 4.00 1.31
CA ALA A 141 3.28 3.56 2.69
C ALA A 141 4.45 2.63 3.08
N MET A 142 5.27 3.07 4.03
CA MET A 142 6.40 2.30 4.55
C MET A 142 6.23 2.07 6.05
N GLN A 143 6.23 0.81 6.47
CA GLN A 143 6.01 0.43 7.87
C GLN A 143 7.08 -0.55 8.34
N VAL A 144 7.78 -0.20 9.42
CA VAL A 144 8.80 -1.04 10.05
C VAL A 144 8.46 -1.23 11.52
N GLY A 145 8.38 -2.47 11.96
CA GLY A 145 8.05 -2.85 13.35
C GLY A 145 6.76 -3.66 13.39
N GLY A 146 5.80 -3.31 14.24
CA GLY A 146 4.58 -4.10 14.30
C GLY A 146 3.32 -3.35 14.68
N PHE A 147 2.17 -3.88 14.25
CA PHE A 147 0.86 -3.28 14.50
C PHE A 147 0.72 -1.84 13.98
N ASN A 148 1.55 -1.42 13.01
CA ASN A 148 1.40 -0.10 12.40
C ASN A 148 0.28 -0.12 11.36
N VAL A 149 -0.48 0.97 11.24
CA VAL A 149 -1.61 1.12 10.31
C VAL A 149 -1.44 2.39 9.50
N ALA A 150 -1.47 2.28 8.17
CA ALA A 150 -1.40 3.40 7.24
C ALA A 150 -2.58 3.31 6.28
N LYS A 151 -3.35 4.39 6.18
CA LYS A 151 -4.47 4.52 5.25
C LYS A 151 -4.28 5.79 4.43
N GLN A 152 -4.29 5.66 3.11
CA GLN A 152 -4.12 6.75 2.18
C GLN A 152 -5.25 6.71 1.15
N ASP A 153 -6.12 7.72 1.18
CA ASP A 153 -7.24 7.86 0.26
C ASP A 153 -7.06 9.13 -0.56
N GLN A 154 -6.86 8.99 -1.87
CA GLN A 154 -6.68 10.09 -2.81
C GLN A 154 -7.79 10.06 -3.85
N SER A 155 -8.50 11.17 -4.00
CA SER A 155 -9.61 11.29 -4.96
C SER A 155 -9.57 12.62 -5.69
N GLY A 156 -9.54 12.62 -7.01
CA GLY A 156 -9.53 13.87 -7.75
C GLY A 156 -8.82 13.79 -9.08
N ILE A 157 -8.30 14.92 -9.53
CA ILE A 157 -7.58 15.02 -10.81
C ILE A 157 -6.24 15.72 -10.58
N TYR A 158 -5.21 15.23 -11.26
CA TYR A 158 -3.86 15.80 -11.29
C TYR A 158 -3.08 15.70 -9.97
N GLY A 159 -2.36 14.59 -9.75
CA GLY A 159 -1.12 14.68 -8.97
C GLY A 159 -1.26 14.76 -7.44
N HIS A 160 -2.13 13.96 -6.81
CA HIS A 160 -2.09 13.86 -5.35
C HIS A 160 -0.86 13.05 -4.90
N GLU A 161 -0.16 13.52 -3.87
CA GLU A 161 0.98 12.82 -3.28
C GLU A 161 0.71 12.54 -1.79
N ALA A 162 0.75 11.28 -1.40
CA ALA A 162 0.56 10.84 -0.02
C ALA A 162 1.74 9.95 0.40
N SER A 163 2.40 10.30 1.50
CA SER A 163 3.51 9.52 2.06
C SER A 163 3.33 9.26 3.54
N VAL A 164 3.45 7.99 3.94
CA VAL A 164 3.47 7.56 5.33
C VAL A 164 4.74 6.75 5.59
N LEU A 165 5.51 7.15 6.60
CA LEU A 165 6.60 6.36 7.17
C LEU A 165 6.36 6.13 8.66
N GLN A 166 6.21 4.86 9.04
CA GLN A 166 6.00 4.44 10.42
C GLN A 166 7.13 3.52 10.87
N VAL A 167 7.81 3.88 11.95
CA VAL A 167 8.86 3.06 12.56
C VAL A 167 8.54 2.86 14.03
N GLY A 168 8.26 1.62 14.42
CA GLY A 168 7.97 1.25 15.81
C GLY A 168 6.71 0.40 15.93
N ILE A 169 5.93 0.62 16.99
CA ILE A 169 4.81 -0.25 17.32
C ILE A 169 3.51 0.55 17.47
N GLY A 170 2.46 0.10 16.78
CA GLY A 170 1.11 0.64 16.98
C GLY A 170 0.88 2.04 16.44
N ASN A 171 1.74 2.56 15.55
CA ASN A 171 1.51 3.87 14.96
C ASN A 171 0.36 3.80 13.95
N SER A 172 -0.47 4.83 13.91
CA SER A 172 -1.61 4.94 13.00
C SER A 172 -1.54 6.25 12.21
N SER A 173 -1.68 6.18 10.89
CA SER A 173 -1.70 7.34 10.01
C SER A 173 -2.84 7.22 9.02
N GLU A 174 -3.68 8.24 8.93
CA GLU A 174 -4.73 8.37 7.94
C GLU A 174 -4.55 9.69 7.17
N GLN A 175 -4.44 9.57 5.84
CA GLN A 175 -4.31 10.69 4.93
C GLN A 175 -5.46 10.64 3.92
N THR A 176 -6.25 11.71 3.85
CA THR A 176 -7.32 11.86 2.87
C THR A 176 -7.12 13.13 2.07
N GLN A 177 -7.04 13.00 0.75
CA GLN A 177 -6.83 14.10 -0.17
C GLN A 177 -7.94 14.13 -1.22
N SER A 178 -8.58 15.29 -1.37
CA SER A 178 -9.56 15.55 -2.42
C SER A 178 -9.29 16.84 -3.19
N GLY A 179 -9.45 16.81 -4.51
CA GLY A 179 -9.28 17.97 -5.39
C GLY A 179 -8.14 17.81 -6.40
N ALA A 180 -7.10 18.64 -6.30
CA ALA A 180 -5.94 18.58 -7.21
C ALA A 180 -4.63 19.00 -6.52
N TYR A 181 -3.52 18.33 -6.85
CA TYR A 181 -2.15 18.70 -6.40
C TYR A 181 -1.95 18.82 -4.88
N ASN A 182 -2.72 18.11 -4.06
CA ASN A 182 -2.49 18.10 -2.61
C ASN A 182 -1.35 17.14 -2.24
N THR A 183 -0.53 17.52 -1.27
CA THR A 183 0.60 16.75 -0.73
C THR A 183 0.42 16.52 0.77
N ALA A 184 0.47 15.27 1.22
CA ALA A 184 0.36 14.87 2.61
C ALA A 184 1.56 13.97 2.98
N SER A 185 2.24 14.29 4.07
CA SER A 185 3.35 13.51 4.58
C SER A 185 3.23 13.31 6.08
N ALA A 186 3.39 12.04 6.51
CA ALA A 186 3.36 11.64 7.90
C ALA A 186 4.58 10.79 8.23
N LEU A 187 5.33 11.21 9.25
CA LEU A 187 6.43 10.46 9.84
C LEU A 187 6.11 10.17 11.30
N GLN A 188 6.05 8.89 11.68
CA GLN A 188 5.78 8.47 13.05
C GLN A 188 6.86 7.51 13.52
N VAL A 189 7.60 7.91 14.56
CA VAL A 189 8.66 7.12 15.17
C VAL A 189 8.33 6.87 16.65
N GLY A 190 8.17 5.61 17.02
CA GLY A 190 7.95 5.19 18.41
C GLY A 190 6.67 4.37 18.60
N PHE A 191 5.93 4.67 19.67
CA PHE A 191 4.83 3.82 20.16
C PHE A 191 3.48 4.53 20.13
N ALA A 192 2.48 3.94 19.48
CA ALA A 192 1.10 4.40 19.55
C ALA A 192 0.88 5.88 19.18
N ASN A 193 1.64 6.39 18.21
CA ASN A 193 1.40 7.74 17.69
C ASN A 193 0.25 7.71 16.66
N SER A 194 -0.45 8.82 16.49
CA SER A 194 -1.60 8.96 15.60
C SER A 194 -1.53 10.25 14.77
N VAL A 195 -1.60 10.13 13.44
CA VAL A 195 -1.71 11.26 12.50
C VAL A 195 -3.01 11.13 11.72
N LEU A 196 -3.78 12.22 11.66
CA LEU A 196 -4.91 12.40 10.76
C LEU A 196 -4.68 13.66 9.92
N GLN A 197 -4.61 13.51 8.61
CA GLN A 197 -4.44 14.61 7.66
C GLN A 197 -5.58 14.60 6.65
N HIS A 198 -6.35 15.69 6.61
CA HIS A 198 -7.44 15.87 5.67
C HIS A 198 -7.20 17.13 4.83
N GLN A 199 -7.13 16.97 3.51
CA GLN A 199 -6.90 18.05 2.57
C GLN A 199 -7.99 18.06 1.51
N THR A 200 -8.76 19.13 1.45
CA THR A 200 -9.74 19.39 0.39
C THR A 200 -9.35 20.70 -0.29
N GLY A 201 -9.24 20.68 -1.62
CA GLY A 201 -8.90 21.88 -2.39
C GLY A 201 -7.75 21.66 -3.36
N VAL A 202 -6.98 22.71 -3.60
CA VAL A 202 -5.92 22.72 -4.61
C VAL A 202 -4.59 23.13 -4.00
N ALA A 203 -3.55 22.33 -4.23
CA ALA A 203 -2.18 22.65 -3.82
C ALA A 203 -1.97 22.80 -2.30
N ASN A 204 -2.70 22.04 -1.50
CA ASN A 204 -2.53 22.02 -0.04
C ASN A 204 -1.37 21.12 0.36
N ASN A 205 -0.61 21.52 1.38
CA ASN A 205 0.55 20.79 1.91
C ASN A 205 0.40 20.55 3.41
N ALA A 206 0.38 19.28 3.83
CA ALA A 206 0.25 18.86 5.23
C ALA A 206 1.44 17.97 5.59
N VAL A 207 2.20 18.38 6.60
CA VAL A 207 3.34 17.64 7.13
C VAL A 207 3.13 17.38 8.62
N ALA A 208 3.18 16.11 9.02
CA ALA A 208 3.09 15.68 10.41
C ALA A 208 4.32 14.84 10.77
N VAL A 209 5.02 15.22 11.84
CA VAL A 209 6.16 14.47 12.37
C VAL A 209 5.91 14.20 13.86
N GLN A 210 5.88 12.92 14.23
CA GLN A 210 5.71 12.49 15.62
C GLN A 210 6.88 11.59 16.02
N ALA A 211 7.54 11.94 17.13
CA ALA A 211 8.57 11.12 17.75
C ALA A 211 8.26 10.90 19.23
N GLY A 212 8.21 9.64 19.67
CA GLY A 212 7.93 9.28 21.06
C GLY A 212 6.68 8.42 21.18
N ALA A 213 5.84 8.69 22.17
CA ALA A 213 4.69 7.84 22.46
C ALA A 213 3.37 8.61 22.60
N PHE A 214 2.27 8.02 22.14
CA PHE A 214 0.92 8.55 22.33
C PHE A 214 0.73 9.99 21.83
N ASN A 215 1.47 10.40 20.81
CA ASN A 215 1.31 11.71 20.20
C ASN A 215 0.13 11.68 19.23
N HIS A 216 -0.65 12.76 19.14
CA HIS A 216 -1.78 12.91 18.23
C HIS A 216 -1.69 14.21 17.42
N VAL A 217 -1.72 14.11 16.09
CA VAL A 217 -1.75 15.23 15.16
C VAL A 217 -3.02 15.12 14.32
N HIS A 218 -3.80 16.19 14.27
CA HIS A 218 -4.93 16.35 13.36
C HIS A 218 -4.74 17.62 12.55
N GLN A 219 -4.67 17.51 11.22
CA GLN A 219 -4.53 18.64 10.30
C GLN A 219 -5.66 18.63 9.27
N ASP A 220 -6.45 19.71 9.23
CA ASP A 220 -7.49 19.95 8.23
C ASP A 220 -7.11 21.17 7.37
N GLN A 221 -7.16 21.02 6.04
CA GLN A 221 -6.93 22.10 5.08
C GLN A 221 -8.06 22.13 4.04
N TYR A 222 -8.71 23.28 3.88
CA TYR A 222 -9.90 23.43 3.02
C TYR A 222 -9.71 24.43 1.87
N ALA A 223 -8.63 25.21 1.86
CA ALA A 223 -8.44 26.30 0.90
C ALA A 223 -7.52 25.90 -0.27
N ARG A 224 -6.98 26.91 -0.95
CA ARG A 224 -5.96 26.76 -2.00
C ARG A 224 -4.61 27.21 -1.45
N GLY A 225 -3.62 26.32 -1.45
CA GLY A 225 -2.25 26.66 -1.04
C GLY A 225 -2.03 26.66 0.47
N ASP A 226 -2.87 25.97 1.23
CA ASP A 226 -2.72 25.83 2.68
C ASP A 226 -1.43 25.06 3.01
N ASN A 227 -0.70 25.48 4.05
CA ASN A 227 0.51 24.80 4.53
C ASN A 227 0.43 24.56 6.05
N ALA A 228 0.26 23.31 6.44
CA ALA A 228 0.11 22.87 7.83
C ALA A 228 1.30 21.99 8.19
N VAL A 229 2.09 22.41 9.17
CA VAL A 229 3.22 21.64 9.69
C VAL A 229 3.03 21.42 11.19
N ALA A 230 2.99 20.16 11.60
CA ALA A 230 2.90 19.75 12.99
C ALA A 230 4.09 18.84 13.34
N MET A 231 4.84 19.22 14.38
CA MET A 231 5.94 18.41 14.91
C MET A 231 5.72 18.18 16.41
N GLN A 232 5.71 16.92 16.83
CA GLN A 232 5.56 16.52 18.22
C GLN A 232 6.70 15.60 18.62
N VAL A 233 7.37 15.94 19.73
CA VAL A 233 8.40 15.12 20.34
C VAL A 233 8.03 14.89 21.80
N GLY A 234 8.01 13.64 22.25
CA GLY A 234 7.73 13.29 23.65
C GLY A 234 6.53 12.37 23.81
N VAL A 235 5.83 12.52 24.93
CA VAL A 235 4.74 11.62 25.33
C VAL A 235 3.43 12.40 25.47
N GLY A 236 2.37 11.94 24.80
CA GLY A 236 1.01 12.45 25.01
C GLY A 236 0.73 13.84 24.43
N ASN A 237 1.52 14.30 23.47
CA ASN A 237 1.27 15.60 22.84
C ASN A 237 0.04 15.53 21.93
N SER A 238 -0.74 16.63 21.86
CA SER A 238 -1.84 16.77 20.91
C SER A 238 -1.73 18.09 20.15
N ALA A 239 -1.95 18.06 18.84
CA ALA A 239 -1.90 19.22 17.97
C ALA A 239 -3.06 19.11 16.98
N HIS A 240 -3.82 20.19 16.88
CA HIS A 240 -4.92 20.31 15.94
C HIS A 240 -4.71 21.60 15.15
N GLN A 241 -4.61 21.49 13.82
CA GLN A 241 -4.43 22.62 12.91
C GLN A 241 -5.56 22.60 11.88
N ILE A 242 -6.31 23.69 11.79
CA ILE A 242 -7.33 23.89 10.77
C ILE A 242 -6.95 25.11 9.95
N GLN A 243 -6.89 24.97 8.63
CA GLN A 243 -6.71 26.06 7.66
C GLN A 243 -7.93 26.12 6.74
N ARG A 244 -8.43 27.34 6.48
CA ARG A 244 -9.70 27.63 5.78
C ARG A 244 -9.51 28.75 4.78
#